data_AF-A0AAD1FHJ6-F1
#
_entry.id   AF-A0AAD1FHJ6-F1
#
_cell.length_a   1.000
_cell.length_b   1.000
_cell.length_c   1.000
_cell.angle_alpha   90.00
_cell.angle_beta   90.00
_cell.angle_gamma   90.00
#
_symmetry.space_group_name_H-M   'P 1'
#
loop_
_entity.id
_entity.type
_entity.pdbx_description
1 polymer ?
#
loop_
_entity_poly.entity_id
_entity_poly.type
_entity_poly.pdbx_seq_one_letter_code
_entity_poly.pdbx_strand_id
1 'polypeptide(L)'
;MMKAFHLVLAMAWPVIAGAQVEAVYTDAEAANKARLLIEEAHALHARVTEICSDPNATGLLYQVAEEVVRKLDDWPDHYRKRQALTSYHACRQSMVDVQTYAYACAQGGFKGGAEKYMQRRWTEDTASCDQAIRASELSQGHGN
;
A
#
# COMPACT_ATOMS: atom_id res chain seq x y z
N MET A 1 -64.39 -30.57 33.70
CA MET A 1 -63.20 -29.75 34.04
C MET A 1 -62.02 -30.28 33.25
N MET A 2 -61.63 -29.65 32.15
CA MET A 2 -60.41 -30.00 31.42
C MET A 2 -59.47 -28.80 31.47
N LYS A 3 -58.30 -29.02 32.05
CA LYS A 3 -57.26 -28.02 32.32
C LYS A 3 -56.57 -27.67 31.00
N ALA A 4 -56.59 -26.38 30.67
CA ALA A 4 -55.74 -25.80 29.65
C ALA A 4 -54.28 -25.87 30.12
N PHE A 5 -53.41 -26.48 29.32
CA PHE A 5 -51.97 -26.33 29.44
C PHE A 5 -51.48 -25.51 28.25
N HIS A 6 -51.24 -24.22 28.51
CA HIS A 6 -50.55 -23.33 27.60
C HIS A 6 -49.06 -23.69 27.62
N LEU A 7 -48.57 -24.28 26.53
CA LEU A 7 -47.14 -24.46 26.31
C LEU A 7 -46.63 -23.25 25.52
N VAL A 8 -45.79 -22.48 26.23
CA VAL A 8 -45.10 -21.27 25.80
C VAL A 8 -44.22 -21.57 24.60
N LEU A 9 -44.48 -20.87 23.49
CA LEU A 9 -43.64 -20.86 22.30
C LEU A 9 -42.33 -20.13 22.64
N ALA A 10 -41.27 -20.87 22.93
CA ALA A 10 -39.93 -20.30 23.07
C ALA A 10 -39.47 -19.81 21.69
N MET A 11 -39.55 -18.51 21.46
CA MET A 11 -39.00 -17.87 20.27
C MET A 11 -37.49 -18.07 20.27
N ALA A 12 -37.02 -18.98 19.42
CA ALA A 12 -35.62 -19.05 19.03
C ALA A 12 -35.30 -17.77 18.25
N TRP A 13 -34.78 -16.77 18.95
CA TRP A 13 -34.11 -15.63 18.32
C TRP A 13 -32.93 -16.21 17.53
N PRO A 14 -32.86 -16.03 16.19
CA PRO A 14 -31.57 -16.13 15.56
C PRO A 14 -30.79 -14.93 16.09
N VAL A 15 -29.82 -15.19 16.96
CA VAL A 15 -28.71 -14.27 17.17
C VAL A 15 -28.05 -14.21 15.80
N ILE A 16 -28.44 -13.22 15.00
CA ILE A 16 -27.67 -12.79 13.85
C ILE A 16 -26.40 -12.21 14.47
N ALA A 17 -25.47 -13.10 14.80
CA ALA A 17 -24.08 -12.78 14.92
C ALA A 17 -23.69 -12.32 13.52
N GLY A 18 -23.93 -11.06 13.22
CA GLY A 18 -23.25 -10.36 12.16
C GLY A 18 -21.78 -10.40 12.53
N ALA A 19 -21.10 -11.47 12.13
CA ALA A 19 -19.70 -11.37 11.81
C ALA A 19 -19.63 -10.18 10.86
N GLN A 20 -19.15 -9.04 11.36
CA GLN A 20 -18.76 -7.95 10.51
C GLN A 20 -17.72 -8.56 9.60
N VAL A 21 -18.11 -8.92 8.37
CA VAL A 21 -17.17 -9.31 7.33
C VAL A 21 -16.33 -8.06 7.15
N GLU A 22 -15.17 -8.02 7.80
CA GLU A 22 -14.19 -6.96 7.60
C GLU A 22 -13.94 -6.91 6.09
N ALA A 23 -14.40 -5.82 5.46
CA ALA A 23 -14.38 -5.70 4.02
C ALA A 23 -12.94 -5.92 3.51
N VAL A 24 -12.75 -7.04 2.81
CA VAL A 24 -11.52 -7.36 2.08
C VAL A 24 -11.52 -6.49 0.83
N TYR A 25 -10.37 -5.94 0.46
CA TYR A 25 -10.28 -5.18 -0.80
C TYR A 25 -10.63 -6.09 -1.96
N THR A 26 -11.50 -5.59 -2.83
CA THR A 26 -11.66 -6.15 -4.17
C THR A 26 -10.37 -5.97 -4.97
N ASP A 27 -10.16 -6.81 -5.99
CA ASP A 27 -8.97 -6.70 -6.86
C ASP A 27 -8.86 -5.33 -7.54
N ALA A 28 -10.01 -4.72 -7.88
CA ALA A 28 -10.08 -3.37 -8.45
C ALA A 28 -9.66 -2.29 -7.43
N GLU A 29 -10.12 -2.38 -6.18
CA GLU A 29 -9.69 -1.44 -5.13
C GLU A 29 -8.20 -1.58 -4.81
N ALA A 30 -7.69 -2.81 -4.79
CA ALA A 30 -6.28 -3.08 -4.58
C ALA A 30 -5.41 -2.53 -5.73
N ALA A 31 -5.84 -2.72 -6.99
CA ALA A 31 -5.19 -2.16 -8.17
C ALA A 31 -5.16 -0.62 -8.13
N ASN A 32 -6.30 0.00 -7.81
CA ASN A 32 -6.37 1.46 -7.73
C ASN A 32 -5.48 2.02 -6.62
N LYS A 33 -5.43 1.34 -5.45
CA LYS A 33 -4.51 1.72 -4.37
C LYS A 33 -3.05 1.61 -4.79
N ALA A 34 -2.67 0.53 -5.48
CA ALA A 34 -1.32 0.35 -6.00
C ALA A 34 -0.94 1.45 -6.99
N ARG A 35 -1.86 1.81 -7.90
CA ARG A 35 -1.68 2.90 -8.86
C ARG A 35 -1.45 4.24 -8.17
N LEU A 36 -2.29 4.59 -7.20
CA LEU A 36 -2.11 5.83 -6.43
C LEU A 36 -0.78 5.84 -5.68
N LEU A 37 -0.39 4.71 -5.08
CA LEU A 37 0.87 4.63 -4.34
C LEU A 37 2.09 4.82 -5.27
N ILE A 38 2.10 4.21 -6.46
CA ILE A 38 3.23 4.35 -7.38
C ILE A 38 3.29 5.75 -8.00
N GLU A 39 2.15 6.37 -8.31
CA GLU A 39 2.07 7.77 -8.75
C GLU A 39 2.69 8.71 -7.69
N GLU A 40 2.34 8.51 -6.41
CA GLU A 40 2.91 9.27 -5.30
C GLU A 40 4.41 8.98 -5.09
N ALA A 41 4.84 7.72 -5.22
CA ALA A 41 6.25 7.35 -5.12
C ALA A 41 7.08 8.05 -6.21
N HIS A 42 6.58 8.13 -7.45
CA HIS A 42 7.25 8.87 -8.52
C HIS A 42 7.38 10.36 -8.21
N ALA A 43 6.30 10.99 -7.71
CA ALA A 43 6.32 12.41 -7.36
C ALA A 43 7.32 12.70 -6.24
N LEU A 44 7.33 11.88 -5.18
CA LEU A 44 8.25 12.02 -4.06
C LEU A 44 9.69 11.72 -4.46
N HIS A 45 9.93 10.68 -5.29
CA HIS A 45 11.25 10.40 -5.82
C HIS A 45 11.81 11.60 -6.60
N ALA A 46 11.02 12.18 -7.50
CA ALA A 46 11.42 13.36 -8.28
C ALA A 46 11.77 14.53 -7.36
N ARG A 47 10.95 14.76 -6.31
CA ARG A 47 11.22 15.79 -5.29
C ARG A 47 12.53 15.54 -4.55
N VAL A 48 12.83 14.29 -4.15
CA VAL A 48 14.12 13.95 -3.53
C VAL A 48 15.26 14.23 -4.52
N THR A 49 15.12 13.83 -5.79
CA THR A 49 16.13 14.08 -6.82
C THR A 49 16.45 15.57 -6.97
N GLU A 50 15.42 16.42 -6.99
CA GLU A 50 15.59 17.87 -7.11
C GLU A 50 16.38 18.47 -5.93
N ILE A 51 16.07 18.04 -4.71
CA ILE A 51 16.63 18.65 -3.49
C ILE A 51 17.89 17.94 -2.96
N CYS A 52 18.24 16.75 -3.46
CA CYS A 52 19.37 15.95 -2.96
C CYS A 52 20.73 16.64 -3.11
N SER A 53 20.89 17.47 -4.14
CA SER A 53 22.12 18.24 -4.38
C SER A 53 22.19 19.55 -3.59
N ASP A 54 21.10 19.98 -2.94
CA ASP A 54 21.09 21.23 -2.17
C ASP A 54 21.63 20.97 -0.75
N PRO A 55 22.79 21.56 -0.38
CA PRO A 55 23.39 21.37 0.95
C PRO A 55 22.52 21.91 2.10
N ASN A 56 21.52 22.75 1.82
CA ASN A 56 20.63 23.32 2.82
C ASN A 56 19.29 22.54 2.93
N ALA A 57 19.06 21.55 2.07
CA ALA A 57 17.78 20.85 1.99
C ALA A 57 17.64 19.65 2.96
N THR A 58 18.59 19.42 3.87
CA THR A 58 18.57 18.30 4.84
C THR A 58 17.23 18.20 5.58
N GLY A 59 16.66 19.32 6.02
CA GLY A 59 15.35 19.33 6.68
C GLY A 59 14.20 18.90 5.75
N LEU A 60 14.23 19.32 4.48
CA LEU A 60 13.23 18.94 3.48
C LEU A 60 13.33 17.46 3.11
N LEU A 61 14.55 16.91 3.05
CA LEU A 61 14.79 15.49 2.81
C LEU A 61 14.20 14.63 3.94
N TYR A 62 14.37 15.03 5.20
CA TYR A 62 13.72 14.35 6.32
C TYR A 62 12.19 14.47 6.27
N GLN A 63 11.65 15.63 5.89
CA GLN A 63 10.21 15.79 5.70
C GLN A 63 9.64 14.85 4.64
N VAL A 64 10.35 14.66 3.52
CA VAL A 64 9.95 13.68 2.50
C VAL A 64 9.99 12.27 3.07
N ALA A 65 11.05 11.89 3.80
CA ALA A 65 11.15 10.58 4.43
C ALA A 65 9.99 10.31 5.41
N GLU A 66 9.59 11.32 6.21
CA GLU A 66 8.42 11.23 7.11
C GLU A 66 7.09 11.16 6.36
N GLU A 67 6.94 11.91 5.27
CA GLU A 67 5.76 11.82 4.40
C GLU A 67 5.61 10.40 3.86
N VAL A 68 6.71 9.80 3.41
CA VAL A 68 6.74 8.40 2.97
C VAL A 68 6.34 7.43 4.09
N VAL A 69 6.83 7.63 5.33
CA VAL A 69 6.42 6.79 6.48
C VAL A 69 4.90 6.79 6.63
N ARG A 70 4.27 7.97 6.62
CA ARG A 70 2.81 8.08 6.75
C ARG A 70 2.09 7.32 5.64
N LYS A 71 2.57 7.41 4.39
CA LYS A 71 2.02 6.65 3.26
C LYS A 71 2.16 5.14 3.41
N LEU A 72 3.30 4.69 3.96
CA LEU A 72 3.54 3.28 4.26
C LEU A 72 2.69 2.78 5.44
N ASP A 73 2.46 3.61 6.45
CA ASP A 73 1.59 3.30 7.60
C ASP A 73 0.11 3.23 7.17
N ASP A 74 -0.29 4.10 6.24
CA ASP A 74 -1.61 4.08 5.62
C ASP A 74 -1.79 2.91 4.62
N TRP A 75 -0.68 2.23 4.25
CA TRP A 75 -0.75 1.04 3.42
C TRP A 75 -1.34 -0.12 4.22
N PRO A 76 -2.39 -0.82 3.72
CA PRO A 76 -3.10 -1.77 4.55
C PRO A 76 -2.26 -2.99 4.97
N ASP A 77 -1.91 -3.07 6.25
CA ASP A 77 -1.08 -4.15 6.83
C ASP A 77 -1.89 -5.27 7.52
N HIS A 78 -3.22 -5.17 7.55
CA HIS A 78 -4.06 -6.21 8.14
C HIS A 78 -4.09 -7.47 7.29
N TYR A 79 -3.74 -8.62 7.89
CA TYR A 79 -3.64 -9.92 7.21
C TYR A 79 -4.87 -10.32 6.38
N ARG A 80 -6.07 -9.91 6.80
CA ARG A 80 -7.32 -10.20 6.07
C ARG A 80 -7.51 -9.34 4.82
N LYS A 81 -6.95 -8.13 4.79
CA LYS A 81 -7.02 -7.19 3.65
C LYS A 81 -5.85 -7.35 2.68
N ARG A 82 -4.86 -8.19 3.01
CA ARG A 82 -3.60 -8.34 2.26
C ARG A 82 -3.69 -9.19 1.00
N GLN A 83 -4.65 -10.10 0.87
CA GLN A 83 -4.61 -11.07 -0.23
C GLN A 83 -4.60 -10.40 -1.61
N ALA A 84 -5.54 -9.46 -1.84
CA ALA A 84 -5.57 -8.68 -3.08
C ALA A 84 -4.38 -7.71 -3.22
N LEU A 85 -3.75 -7.29 -2.13
CA LEU A 85 -2.60 -6.37 -2.14
C LEU A 85 -1.24 -7.06 -2.32
N THR A 86 -1.18 -8.37 -2.14
CA THR A 86 0.08 -9.15 -2.14
C THR A 86 0.82 -9.03 -3.48
N SER A 87 0.07 -9.04 -4.58
CA SER A 87 0.60 -8.89 -5.94
C SER A 87 1.28 -7.52 -6.17
N TYR A 88 0.98 -6.51 -5.35
CA TYR A 88 1.49 -5.14 -5.48
C TYR A 88 2.60 -4.81 -4.46
N HIS A 89 3.25 -5.81 -3.87
CA HIS A 89 4.35 -5.59 -2.90
C HIS A 89 5.47 -4.68 -3.45
N ALA A 90 5.75 -4.76 -4.75
CA ALA A 90 6.76 -3.92 -5.41
C ALA A 90 6.37 -2.43 -5.44
N CYS A 91 5.07 -2.10 -5.41
CA CYS A 91 4.60 -0.72 -5.30
C CYS A 91 4.92 -0.15 -3.91
N ARG A 92 4.69 -0.95 -2.87
CA ARG A 92 5.11 -0.61 -1.50
C ARG A 92 6.63 -0.50 -1.40
N GLN A 93 7.36 -1.40 -2.06
CA GLN A 93 8.81 -1.37 -2.07
C GLN A 93 9.36 -0.13 -2.78
N SER A 94 8.76 0.31 -3.89
CA SER A 94 9.12 1.55 -4.57
C SER A 94 9.00 2.78 -3.65
N MET A 95 7.98 2.78 -2.78
CA MET A 95 7.81 3.81 -1.76
C MET A 95 8.91 3.73 -0.67
N VAL A 96 9.32 2.52 -0.24
CA VAL A 96 10.48 2.32 0.65
C VAL A 96 11.80 2.79 0.00
N ASP A 97 11.95 2.62 -1.31
CA ASP A 97 13.12 3.11 -2.03
C ASP A 97 13.21 4.63 -1.98
N VAL A 98 12.07 5.35 -2.10
CA VAL A 98 12.02 6.82 -1.93
C VAL A 98 12.44 7.23 -0.52
N GLN A 99 11.95 6.56 0.52
CA GLN A 99 12.36 6.83 1.90
C GLN A 99 13.88 6.65 2.06
N THR A 100 14.40 5.54 1.56
CA THR A 100 15.82 5.21 1.63
C THR A 100 16.63 6.28 0.91
N TYR A 101 16.15 6.74 -0.25
CA TYR A 101 16.79 7.78 -1.05
C TYR A 101 16.83 9.12 -0.34
N ALA A 102 15.71 9.53 0.26
CA ALA A 102 15.64 10.74 1.06
C ALA A 102 16.65 10.72 2.23
N TYR A 103 16.73 9.61 2.97
CA TYR A 103 17.72 9.47 4.05
C TYR A 103 19.16 9.45 3.56
N ALA A 104 19.45 8.72 2.47
CA ALA A 104 20.79 8.67 1.90
C ALA A 104 21.25 10.06 1.43
N CYS A 105 20.36 10.85 0.83
CA CYS A 105 20.63 12.24 0.46
C CYS A 105 20.85 13.12 1.71
N ALA A 106 20.00 13.00 2.73
CA ALA A 106 20.11 13.81 3.96
C ALA A 106 21.44 13.57 4.70
N GLN A 107 22.00 12.37 4.58
CA GLN A 107 23.27 11.99 5.19
C GLN A 107 24.48 12.26 4.30
N GLY A 108 24.28 12.77 3.07
CA GLY A 108 25.34 12.96 2.07
C GLY A 108 25.93 11.64 1.53
N GLY A 109 25.29 10.51 1.83
CA GLY A 109 25.70 9.15 1.48
C GLY A 109 25.25 8.70 0.09
N PHE A 110 24.43 9.50 -0.60
CA PHE A 110 23.98 9.21 -1.96
C PHE A 110 25.07 9.50 -3.01
N LYS A 111 26.10 8.66 -3.08
CA LYS A 111 27.21 8.77 -4.06
C LYS A 111 27.73 7.40 -4.48
N GLY A 112 28.30 7.30 -5.67
CA GLY A 112 29.11 6.16 -6.10
C GLY A 112 28.32 4.85 -6.16
N GLY A 113 28.76 3.83 -5.40
CA GLY A 113 28.11 2.53 -5.39
C GLY A 113 26.70 2.53 -4.80
N ALA A 114 26.45 3.37 -3.80
CA ALA A 114 25.13 3.50 -3.17
C ALA A 114 24.10 4.08 -4.14
N GLU A 115 24.46 5.16 -4.84
CA GLU A 115 23.62 5.76 -5.89
C GLU A 115 23.24 4.73 -6.97
N LYS A 116 24.23 4.02 -7.52
CA LYS A 116 23.99 2.98 -8.55
C LYS A 116 23.07 1.87 -8.05
N TYR A 117 23.28 1.42 -6.81
CA TYR A 117 22.45 0.38 -6.20
C TYR A 117 21.01 0.86 -6.05
N MET A 118 20.80 2.08 -5.54
CA MET A 118 19.47 2.64 -5.29
C MET A 118 18.71 2.95 -6.58
N GLN A 119 19.37 3.50 -7.59
CA GLN A 119 18.77 3.72 -8.91
C GLN A 119 18.33 2.39 -9.56
N ARG A 120 19.14 1.34 -9.40
CA ARG A 120 18.79 0.00 -9.88
C ARG A 120 17.57 -0.55 -9.15
N ARG A 121 17.54 -0.50 -7.80
CA ARG A 121 16.40 -0.95 -6.99
C ARG A 121 15.12 -0.22 -7.38
N TRP A 122 15.17 1.10 -7.45
CA TRP A 122 14.07 1.94 -7.92
C TRP A 122 13.53 1.49 -9.27
N THR A 123 14.42 1.26 -10.25
CA THR A 123 14.04 0.81 -11.59
C THR A 123 13.39 -0.58 -11.57
N GLU A 124 13.96 -1.52 -10.81
CA GLU A 124 13.45 -2.90 -10.70
C GLU A 124 12.07 -2.93 -10.03
N ASP A 125 11.89 -2.18 -8.93
CA ASP A 125 10.67 -2.20 -8.12
C ASP A 125 9.53 -1.44 -8.80
N THR A 126 9.80 -0.29 -9.42
CA THR A 126 8.79 0.46 -10.20
C THR A 126 8.31 -0.36 -11.41
N ALA A 127 9.23 -0.98 -12.16
CA ALA A 127 8.87 -1.84 -13.28
C ALA A 127 8.04 -3.05 -12.86
N SER A 128 8.38 -3.65 -11.71
CA SER A 128 7.63 -4.78 -11.15
C SER A 128 6.24 -4.37 -10.66
N CYS A 129 6.11 -3.19 -10.03
CA CYS A 129 4.82 -2.61 -9.66
C CYS A 129 3.94 -2.38 -10.88
N ASP A 130 4.47 -1.71 -11.90
CA ASP A 130 3.78 -1.45 -13.16
C ASP A 130 3.30 -2.73 -13.86
N GLN A 131 4.13 -3.78 -13.84
CA GLN A 131 3.75 -5.08 -14.38
C GLN A 131 2.56 -5.67 -13.62
N ALA A 132 2.56 -5.60 -12.29
CA ALA A 132 1.46 -6.09 -11.47
C ALA A 132 0.15 -5.32 -11.72
N ILE A 133 0.22 -3.99 -11.86
CA ILE A 133 -0.93 -3.15 -12.21
C ILE A 133 -1.48 -3.54 -13.59
N ARG A 134 -0.64 -3.61 -14.62
CA ARG A 134 -1.05 -4.00 -15.98
C ARG A 134 -1.65 -5.40 -16.04
N ALA A 135 -1.08 -6.36 -15.30
CA ALA A 135 -1.62 -7.72 -15.26
C ALA A 135 -3.05 -7.75 -14.67
N SER A 136 -3.31 -6.92 -13.66
CA SER A 136 -4.65 -6.76 -13.07
C SER A 136 -5.66 -6.17 -14.05
N GLU A 137 -5.26 -5.11 -14.77
CA GLU A 137 -6.11 -4.48 -15.80
C GLU A 137 -6.49 -5.45 -16.91
N LEU A 138 -5.53 -6.25 -17.40
CA LEU A 138 -5.77 -7.27 -18.41
C LEU A 138 -6.71 -8.38 -17.92
N SER A 139 -6.59 -8.78 -16.65
CA SER A 139 -7.48 -9.77 -16.03
C SER A 139 -8.92 -9.25 -15.95
N GLN A 140 -9.10 -7.96 -15.61
CA GLN A 140 -10.41 -7.32 -15.54
C GLN A 140 -11.03 -7.10 -16.93
N GLY A 141 -10.22 -6.89 -17.97
CA GLY A 141 -10.69 -6.70 -19.35
C GLY A 141 -11.18 -7.96 -20.08
N HIS A 142 -10.80 -9.17 -19.62
CA HIS A 142 -11.22 -10.44 -20.22
C HIS A 142 -12.49 -11.05 -19.57
N GLY A 143 -13.15 -10.30 -18.68
CA GLY A 143 -14.35 -10.72 -17.95
C GLY A 143 -15.69 -10.22 -18.51
N ASN A 144 -15.71 -9.60 -19.70
CA ASN A 144 -16.93 -9.11 -20.36
C ASN A 144 -17.21 -9.84 -21.68
#